data_AF-A0A959B3Y8-F1
#
_entry.id   AF-A0A959B3Y8-F1
#
_cell.length_a   1.000
_cell.length_b   1.000
_cell.length_c   1.000
_cell.angle_alpha   90.00
_cell.angle_beta   90.00
_cell.angle_gamma   90.00
#
_symmetry.space_group_name_H-M   'P 1'
#
loop_
_entity.id
_entity.type
_entity.pdbx_description
1 polymer ?
#
loop_
_entity_poly.entity_id
_entity_poly.type
_entity_poly.pdbx_seq_one_letter_code
_entity_poly.pdbx_strand_id
1 'polypeptide(L)'
;MRNEFTLFAILSTFVLSLIAYLFWPPMWWSFLILGPIILLGFYDMAQSRHAIMRNYPILGRGRYIMEELRPKMYQYFIESDTNGRPISRIFRSVIYQRAKKELDTTPFGTQLDVYEEGYEWMNHSIVALDAHELE
;
A
#
# COMPACT_ATOMS: atom_id res chain seq x y z
N MET A 1 16.85 -19.52 8.62
CA MET A 1 15.40 -19.24 8.61
C MET A 1 14.49 -20.47 8.60
N ARG A 2 14.48 -21.36 7.59
CA ARG A 2 13.59 -22.56 7.63
C ARG A 2 13.80 -23.43 8.88
N ASN A 3 15.05 -23.75 9.19
CA ASN A 3 15.41 -24.57 10.36
C ASN A 3 15.14 -23.82 11.68
N GLU A 4 15.35 -22.51 11.69
CA GLU A 4 15.03 -21.65 12.85
C GLU A 4 13.52 -21.60 13.10
N PHE A 5 12.71 -21.51 12.04
CA PHE A 5 11.25 -21.58 12.14
C PHE A 5 10.79 -22.93 12.70
N THR A 6 11.34 -24.04 12.21
CA THR A 6 10.99 -25.37 12.74
C THR A 6 11.40 -25.52 14.20
N LEU A 7 12.57 -25.02 14.58
CA LEU A 7 13.03 -25.05 15.97
C LEU A 7 12.14 -24.18 16.87
N PHE A 8 11.77 -22.99 16.41
CA PHE A 8 10.83 -22.12 17.11
C PHE A 8 9.44 -22.75 17.26
N ALA A 9 8.92 -23.39 16.20
CA ALA A 9 7.63 -24.07 16.24
C ALA A 9 7.61 -25.24 17.25
N ILE A 10 8.67 -26.05 17.29
CA ILE A 10 8.80 -27.15 18.25
C ILE A 10 8.93 -26.60 19.67
N LEU A 11 9.80 -25.61 19.88
CA LEU A 11 10.06 -25.05 21.21
C LEU A 11 8.83 -24.33 21.77
N SER A 12 8.16 -23.51 20.96
CA SER A 12 6.92 -22.82 21.37
C SER A 12 5.81 -23.82 21.70
N THR A 13 5.63 -24.87 20.90
CA THR A 13 4.65 -25.94 21.17
C THR A 13 4.97 -26.68 22.46
N PHE A 14 6.24 -27.02 22.69
CA PHE A 14 6.69 -27.72 23.90
C PHE A 14 6.51 -26.87 25.16
N VAL A 15 6.94 -25.61 25.13
CA VAL A 15 6.83 -24.70 26.27
C VAL A 15 5.37 -24.42 26.63
N LEU A 16 4.50 -24.16 25.64
CA LEU A 16 3.09 -23.92 25.88
C LEU A 16 2.38 -25.17 26.44
N SER A 17 2.71 -26.35 25.94
CA SER A 17 2.18 -27.62 26.45
C SER A 17 2.62 -27.86 27.90
N LEU A 18 3.88 -27.58 28.22
CA LEU A 18 4.44 -27.73 29.57
C LEU A 18 3.78 -26.77 30.57
N ILE A 19 3.59 -25.51 30.18
CA ILE A 19 2.91 -24.50 31.02
C ILE A 19 1.44 -24.85 31.23
N ALA A 20 0.76 -25.29 30.17
CA ALA A 20 -0.64 -25.71 30.26
C ALA A 20 -0.82 -26.90 31.21
N TYR A 21 0.12 -27.85 31.18
CA TYR A 21 0.07 -29.03 32.02
C TYR A 21 0.41 -28.72 33.50
N LEU A 22 1.45 -27.92 33.76
CA LEU A 22 1.96 -27.71 35.12
C LEU A 22 1.23 -26.61 35.90
N PHE A 23 0.81 -25.54 35.24
CA PHE A 23 0.36 -24.33 35.93
C PHE A 23 -1.11 -23.99 35.64
N TRP A 24 -1.57 -24.10 34.39
CA TRP A 24 -2.89 -23.62 34.03
C TRP A 24 -3.52 -24.34 32.81
N PRO A 25 -4.41 -25.32 33.02
CA PRO A 25 -4.99 -26.13 31.94
C PRO A 25 -5.74 -25.34 30.84
N PRO A 26 -6.48 -24.25 31.12
CA PRO A 26 -7.03 -23.37 30.09
C PRO A 26 -6.02 -22.81 29.08
N MET A 27 -4.71 -22.84 29.34
CA MET A 27 -3.69 -22.41 28.38
C MET A 27 -3.71 -23.23 27.07
N TRP A 28 -4.30 -24.43 27.06
CA TRP A 28 -4.52 -25.21 25.83
C TRP A 28 -5.29 -24.45 24.75
N TRP A 29 -6.14 -23.49 25.12
CA TRP A 29 -6.88 -22.65 24.16
C TRP A 29 -5.95 -21.77 23.30
N SER A 30 -4.72 -21.51 23.74
CA SER A 30 -3.74 -20.74 22.96
C SER A 30 -3.35 -21.43 21.65
N PHE A 31 -3.46 -22.76 21.58
CA PHE A 31 -3.26 -23.53 20.34
C PHE A 31 -4.29 -23.26 19.26
N LEU A 32 -5.46 -22.70 19.61
CA LEU A 32 -6.45 -22.28 18.62
C LEU A 32 -5.87 -21.18 17.70
N ILE A 33 -5.01 -20.33 18.25
CA ILE A 33 -4.32 -19.28 17.49
C ILE A 33 -2.97 -19.76 16.96
N LEU A 34 -2.16 -20.39 17.82
CA LEU A 34 -0.79 -20.80 17.48
C LEU A 34 -0.76 -21.96 16.46
N GLY A 35 -1.68 -22.92 16.58
CA GLY A 35 -1.75 -24.11 15.73
C GLY A 35 -1.91 -23.76 14.23
N PRO A 36 -2.91 -22.94 13.85
CA PRO A 36 -3.05 -22.50 12.46
C PRO A 36 -1.83 -21.77 11.91
N ILE A 37 -1.15 -20.95 12.73
CA ILE A 37 0.06 -20.22 12.32
C ILE A 37 1.21 -21.21 12.02
N ILE A 38 1.41 -22.21 12.88
CA ILE A 38 2.43 -23.25 12.68
C ILE A 38 2.10 -24.08 11.43
N LEU A 39 0.85 -24.52 11.26
CA LEU A 39 0.40 -25.27 10.09
C LEU A 39 0.60 -24.47 8.79
N LEU A 40 0.28 -23.17 8.81
CA LEU A 40 0.49 -22.27 7.68
C LEU A 40 1.97 -22.10 7.35
N GLY A 41 2.85 -22.03 8.36
CA GLY A 41 4.30 -22.04 8.14
C GLY A 41 4.80 -23.33 7.49
N PHE A 42 4.31 -24.49 7.94
CA PHE A 42 4.66 -25.77 7.28
C PHE A 42 4.11 -25.85 5.84
N TYR A 43 2.91 -25.33 5.59
CA TYR A 43 2.36 -25.20 4.25
C TYR A 43 3.25 -24.32 3.36
N ASP A 44 3.71 -23.17 3.88
CA ASP A 44 4.64 -22.28 3.18
C ASP A 44 5.96 -22.96 2.82
N MET A 45 6.45 -23.85 3.69
CA MET A 45 7.67 -24.64 3.46
C MET A 45 7.50 -25.75 2.41
N ALA A 46 6.29 -26.29 2.29
CA ALA A 46 5.97 -27.39 1.38
C ALA A 46 5.65 -26.91 -0.04
N GLN A 47 5.02 -25.74 -0.17
CA GLN A 47 4.65 -25.21 -1.48
C GLN A 47 5.88 -24.84 -2.32
N SER A 48 5.82 -25.10 -3.63
CA SER A 48 6.91 -24.90 -4.58
C SER A 48 6.77 -23.65 -5.45
N ARG A 49 5.64 -22.94 -5.38
CA ARG A 49 5.32 -21.83 -6.28
C ARG A 49 6.05 -20.53 -5.93
N HIS A 50 6.24 -20.25 -4.64
CA HIS A 50 6.84 -19.01 -4.16
C HIS A 50 8.12 -19.32 -3.37
N ALA A 51 9.27 -19.12 -4.01
CA ALA A 51 10.57 -19.40 -3.40
C ALA A 51 10.82 -18.61 -2.10
N ILE A 52 10.32 -17.38 -2.01
CA ILE A 52 10.49 -16.53 -0.82
C ILE A 52 9.73 -17.10 0.38
N MET A 53 8.44 -17.44 0.22
CA MET A 53 7.64 -18.05 1.31
C MET A 53 8.22 -19.41 1.73
N ARG A 54 8.79 -20.16 0.79
CA ARG A 54 9.43 -21.45 1.08
C ARG A 54 10.68 -21.32 1.97
N ASN A 55 11.46 -20.27 1.75
CA ASN A 55 12.70 -19.99 2.50
C ASN A 55 12.45 -19.22 3.80
N TYR A 56 11.37 -18.44 3.85
CA TYR A 56 10.96 -17.60 4.98
C TYR A 56 9.48 -17.88 5.31
N PRO A 57 9.18 -19.00 5.99
CA PRO A 57 7.79 -19.37 6.32
C PRO A 57 7.11 -18.27 7.13
N ILE A 58 5.85 -17.97 6.83
CA ILE A 58 5.06 -16.88 7.44
C ILE A 58 5.59 -15.48 7.10
N LEU A 59 6.86 -15.18 7.41
CA LEU A 59 7.47 -13.86 7.20
C LEU A 59 7.50 -13.45 5.72
N GLY A 60 7.71 -14.42 4.81
CA GLY A 60 7.72 -14.18 3.37
C GLY A 60 6.39 -13.64 2.82
N ARG A 61 5.27 -13.89 3.52
CA ARG A 61 3.95 -13.33 3.16
C ARG A 61 3.89 -11.82 3.31
N GLY A 62 4.65 -11.27 4.27
CA GLY A 62 4.76 -9.84 4.49
C GLY A 62 5.20 -9.09 3.24
N ARG A 63 6.07 -9.68 2.41
CA ARG A 63 6.47 -9.09 1.12
C ARG A 63 5.26 -8.83 0.23
N TYR A 64 4.39 -9.82 0.05
CA TYR A 64 3.25 -9.71 -0.86
C TYR A 64 2.18 -8.75 -0.33
N ILE A 65 1.99 -8.71 0.99
CA ILE A 65 1.15 -7.71 1.64
C ILE A 65 1.69 -6.30 1.36
N MET A 66 3.01 -6.09 1.54
CA MET A 66 3.63 -4.79 1.27
C MET A 66 3.60 -4.43 -0.21
N GLU A 67 3.71 -5.41 -1.10
CA GLU A 67 3.60 -5.21 -2.55
C GLU A 67 2.20 -4.72 -2.95
N GLU A 68 1.15 -5.29 -2.36
CA GLU A 68 -0.23 -4.83 -2.57
C GLU A 68 -0.51 -3.46 -1.91
N LEU A 69 0.12 -3.19 -0.77
CA LEU A 69 0.00 -1.90 -0.08
C LEU A 69 0.78 -0.79 -0.78
N ARG A 70 1.84 -1.13 -1.54
CA ARG A 70 2.75 -0.16 -2.16
C ARG A 70 2.01 0.91 -2.99
N PRO A 71 1.10 0.60 -3.93
CA PRO A 71 0.43 1.62 -4.73
C PRO A 71 -0.44 2.56 -3.87
N LYS A 72 -1.15 1.99 -2.88
CA LYS A 72 -2.01 2.74 -1.96
C LYS A 72 -1.18 3.70 -1.12
N MET A 73 -0.10 3.19 -0.51
CA MET A 73 0.83 3.99 0.28
C MET A 73 1.44 5.11 -0.55
N TYR A 74 1.90 4.79 -1.77
CA TYR A 74 2.48 5.77 -2.67
C TYR A 74 1.50 6.89 -2.98
N GLN A 75 0.27 6.56 -3.40
CA GLN A 75 -0.74 7.54 -3.78
C GLN A 75 -1.15 8.49 -2.63
N TYR A 76 -1.21 8.01 -1.39
CA TYR A 76 -1.70 8.80 -0.26
C TYR A 76 -0.60 9.53 0.52
N PHE A 77 0.57 8.91 0.68
CA PHE A 77 1.63 9.44 1.55
C PHE A 77 2.84 10.01 0.80
N ILE A 78 3.11 9.57 -0.44
CA ILE A 78 4.34 9.95 -1.16
C ILE A 78 4.05 10.81 -2.40
N GLU A 79 3.01 10.48 -3.16
CA GLU A 79 2.61 11.21 -4.37
C GLU A 79 2.25 12.65 -4.00
N SER A 80 2.95 13.62 -4.62
CA SER A 80 2.67 15.03 -4.43
C SER A 80 1.37 15.44 -5.13
N ASP A 81 0.91 16.65 -4.85
CA ASP A 81 -0.33 17.17 -5.39
C ASP A 81 -0.30 17.31 -6.93
N THR A 82 0.86 17.68 -7.47
CA THR A 82 1.14 17.86 -8.91
C THR A 82 1.55 16.58 -9.62
N ASN A 83 2.17 15.64 -8.90
CA ASN A 83 2.61 14.38 -9.48
C ASN A 83 1.46 13.38 -9.55
N GLY A 84 1.50 12.52 -10.55
CA GLY A 84 0.55 11.44 -10.76
C GLY A 84 0.14 11.31 -12.21
N ARG A 85 0.16 10.07 -12.71
CA ARG A 85 -0.20 9.75 -14.09
C ARG A 85 -1.39 8.80 -14.13
N PRO A 86 -2.39 9.01 -15.00
CA PRO A 86 -2.54 10.14 -15.93
C PRO A 86 -3.15 11.40 -15.29
N ILE A 87 -3.76 11.29 -14.10
CA ILE A 87 -4.43 12.40 -13.41
C ILE A 87 -3.78 12.62 -12.05
N SER A 88 -3.28 13.84 -11.82
CA SER A 88 -2.67 14.24 -10.54
C SER A 88 -3.71 14.35 -9.42
N ARG A 89 -3.24 14.51 -8.17
CA ARG A 89 -4.14 14.68 -7.03
C ARG A 89 -4.89 16.01 -7.07
N ILE A 90 -4.27 17.09 -7.56
CA ILE A 90 -4.96 18.40 -7.74
C ILE A 90 -6.20 18.22 -8.62
N PHE A 91 -6.07 17.61 -9.81
CA PHE A 91 -7.21 17.40 -10.70
C PHE A 91 -8.30 16.52 -10.07
N ARG A 92 -7.92 15.43 -9.39
CA ARG A 92 -8.87 14.56 -8.67
C ARG A 92 -9.63 15.34 -7.59
N SER A 93 -8.95 16.19 -6.84
CA SER A 93 -9.56 16.99 -5.77
C SER A 93 -10.62 17.96 -6.30
N VAL A 94 -10.33 18.66 -7.41
CA VAL A 94 -11.27 19.57 -8.07
C VAL A 94 -12.50 18.82 -8.57
N ILE A 95 -12.31 17.64 -9.19
CA ILE A 95 -13.43 16.80 -9.63
C ILE A 95 -14.31 16.39 -8.45
N TYR A 96 -13.71 16.00 -7.32
CA TYR A 96 -14.46 15.61 -6.13
C TYR A 96 -15.23 16.77 -5.49
N GLN A 97 -14.63 17.95 -5.40
CA GLN A 97 -15.31 19.16 -4.89
C GLN A 97 -16.53 19.51 -5.77
N ARG A 98 -16.35 19.54 -7.09
CA ARG A 98 -17.44 19.77 -8.04
C ARG A 98 -18.55 18.73 -7.94
N ALA A 99 -18.20 17.45 -7.86
CA ALA A 99 -19.16 16.36 -7.73
C ALA A 99 -19.99 16.48 -6.43
N LYS A 100 -19.40 17.01 -5.37
CA LYS A 100 -20.06 17.24 -4.07
C LYS A 100 -20.76 18.59 -3.95
N LYS A 101 -20.70 19.45 -4.98
CA LYS A 101 -21.15 20.86 -4.92
C LYS A 101 -20.46 21.66 -3.81
N GLU A 102 -19.22 21.31 -3.51
CA GLU A 102 -18.35 22.06 -2.61
C GLU A 102 -17.59 23.13 -3.41
N LEU A 103 -17.04 24.11 -2.70
CA LEU A 103 -16.26 25.20 -3.29
C LEU A 103 -14.98 24.61 -3.92
N ASP A 104 -14.86 24.75 -5.24
CA ASP A 104 -13.79 24.20 -6.07
C ASP A 104 -12.69 25.21 -6.41
N THR A 105 -12.77 26.42 -5.85
CA THR A 105 -11.81 27.49 -6.08
C THR A 105 -10.64 27.41 -5.10
N THR A 106 -9.43 27.39 -5.65
CA THR A 106 -8.17 27.51 -4.91
C THR A 106 -7.70 28.97 -4.86
N PRO A 107 -6.95 29.36 -3.81
CA PRO A 107 -6.33 30.69 -3.72
C PRO A 107 -5.39 30.97 -4.90
N PHE A 108 -5.14 32.26 -5.16
CA PHE A 108 -4.28 32.73 -6.25
C PHE A 108 -2.87 32.12 -6.17
N GLY A 109 -2.35 31.68 -7.32
CA GLY A 109 -1.03 31.03 -7.44
C GLY A 109 -1.11 29.69 -8.19
N THR A 110 0.05 29.18 -8.60
CA THR A 110 0.18 27.83 -9.18
C THR A 110 1.13 27.00 -8.36
N GLN A 111 0.82 25.71 -8.19
CA GLN A 111 1.75 24.74 -7.61
C GLN A 111 2.61 24.06 -8.69
N LEU A 112 2.32 24.30 -9.98
CA LEU A 112 3.07 23.77 -11.10
C LEU A 112 4.40 24.53 -11.26
N ASP A 113 5.45 23.81 -11.66
CA ASP A 113 6.71 24.43 -12.02
C ASP A 113 6.60 25.02 -13.43
N VAL A 114 6.48 26.33 -13.51
CA VAL A 114 6.32 27.07 -14.76
C VAL A 114 7.61 27.18 -15.58
N TYR A 115 8.75 26.77 -15.00
CA TYR A 115 10.04 26.75 -15.67
C TYR A 115 10.44 25.33 -16.10
N GLU A 116 9.62 24.32 -15.81
CA GLU A 116 9.85 22.94 -16.23
C GLU A 116 9.82 22.82 -17.75
N GLU A 117 10.71 22.00 -18.30
CA GLU A 117 10.76 21.73 -19.74
C GLU A 117 9.45 21.09 -20.21
N GLY A 118 8.84 21.68 -21.24
CA GLY A 118 7.52 21.28 -21.75
C GLY A 118 6.32 21.94 -21.06
N TYR A 119 6.54 22.82 -20.07
CA TYR A 119 5.48 23.69 -19.59
C TYR A 119 5.10 24.72 -20.66
N GLU A 120 3.84 24.70 -21.10
CA GLU A 120 3.29 25.65 -22.05
C GLU A 120 2.31 26.60 -21.35
N TRP A 121 2.35 27.87 -21.73
CA TRP A 121 1.41 28.88 -21.23
C TRP A 121 0.85 29.69 -22.39
N MET A 122 -0.41 30.11 -22.24
CA MET A 122 -1.09 30.96 -23.20
C MET A 122 -1.35 32.31 -22.56
N ASN A 123 -0.94 33.38 -23.24
CA ASN A 123 -1.30 34.74 -22.84
C ASN A 123 -2.69 35.09 -23.37
N HIS A 124 -3.44 35.85 -22.57
CA HIS A 124 -4.68 36.43 -23.06
C HIS A 124 -4.36 37.48 -24.14
N SER A 125 -4.94 37.33 -25.33
CA SER A 125 -4.81 38.36 -26.37
C SER A 125 -5.62 39.59 -25.96
N ILE A 126 -5.00 40.77 -26.00
CA ILE A 126 -5.70 42.06 -25.85
C ILE A 126 -6.42 42.49 -27.15
N VAL A 127 -6.19 41.77 -28.24
CA VAL A 127 -6.87 41.96 -29.54
C VAL A 127 -7.63 40.67 -29.85
N ALA A 128 -8.92 40.65 -29.54
CA ALA A 128 -9.80 39.57 -29.95
C ALA A 128 -10.14 39.75 -31.43
N LEU A 129 -9.82 38.75 -32.26
CA LEU A 129 -10.26 38.65 -33.65
C LEU A 129 -11.59 37.90 -33.70
N ASP A 130 -12.46 38.25 -34.65
CA ASP A 130 -13.72 37.54 -34.84
C ASP A 130 -13.43 36.12 -35.35
N ALA A 131 -14.17 35.13 -34.84
CA ALA A 131 -13.97 33.73 -35.22
C ALA A 131 -14.22 33.47 -36.72
N HIS A 132 -15.02 34.32 -37.39
CA HIS A 132 -15.27 34.23 -38.83
C HIS A 132 -14.14 34.84 -39.69
N GLU A 133 -13.18 35.54 -39.08
CA GLU A 133 -12.04 36.17 -39.75
C GLU A 133 -10.74 35.34 -39.64
N LEU A 134 -10.77 34.19 -38.93
CA LEU A 134 -9.66 33.25 -38.84
C LEU A 134 -9.70 32.26 -40.02
N GLU A 135 -9.04 32.62 -41.14
CA GLU A 135 -8.74 31.70 -42.26
C GLU A 135 -7.53 30.79 -41.98
#